data_AF-A0A5R2MW69-F1
#
_entry.id   AF-A0A5R2MW69-F1
#
_cell.length_a   1.000
_cell.length_b   1.000
_cell.length_c   1.000
_cell.angle_alpha   90.00
_cell.angle_beta   90.00
_cell.angle_gamma   90.00
#
_symmetry.space_group_name_H-M   'P 1'
#
loop_
_entity.id
_entity.type
_entity.pdbx_description
1 polymer ?
#
loop_
_entity_poly.entity_id
_entity_poly.type
_entity_poly.pdbx_seq_one_letter_code
_entity_poly.pdbx_strand_id
1 'polypeptide(L)'
;IAIALMNQLVEGPLRDPASLNKPSTQPLADIYRIGNIPGMDVHWGLVVGVVACVLSWVLIEKTRWGFAARIAGGNVRAAQVQGLAVGPLIVGFTALAGGFAGLAGMLEVAA
;
A
#
# COMPACT_ATOMS: atom_id res chain seq x y z
N ILE A 1 -2.72 10.28 16.08
CA ILE A 1 -2.20 8.98 16.61
C ILE A 1 -1.27 8.31 15.58
N ALA A 2 -1.71 8.01 14.35
CA ALA A 2 -0.87 7.38 13.33
C ALA A 2 0.43 8.14 13.02
N ILE A 3 0.37 9.46 12.86
CA ILE A 3 1.57 10.31 12.62
C ILE A 3 2.54 10.27 13.81
N ALA A 4 2.04 10.24 15.04
CA ALA A 4 2.89 10.18 16.24
C ALA A 4 3.59 8.82 16.37
N LEU A 5 2.88 7.72 16.05
CA LEU A 5 3.48 6.38 15.97
C LEU A 5 4.54 6.31 14.86
N MET A 6 4.27 6.89 13.69
CA MET A 6 5.24 6.99 12.60
C MET A 6 6.49 7.74 13.05
N ASN A 7 6.36 8.90 13.69
CA ASN A 7 7.49 9.66 14.20
C ASN A 7 8.28 8.88 15.26
N GLN A 8 7.62 8.15 16.17
CA GLN A 8 8.30 7.29 17.15
C GLN A 8 9.12 6.17 16.49
N LEU A 9 8.60 5.59 15.41
CA LEU A 9 9.31 4.55 14.64
C LEU A 9 10.51 5.12 13.87
N VAL A 10 10.32 6.28 13.24
CA VAL A 10 11.32 6.97 12.42
C VAL A 10 12.46 7.56 13.28
N GLU A 11 12.13 8.15 14.42
CA GLU A 11 13.10 8.81 15.30
C GLU A 11 13.73 7.85 16.33
N GLY A 12 13.11 6.68 16.55
CA GLY A 12 13.57 5.65 17.47
C GLY A 12 14.16 4.41 16.77
N PRO A 13 13.47 3.25 16.72
CA PRO A 13 14.08 1.95 16.36
C PRO A 13 14.61 1.84 14.92
N LEU A 14 14.05 2.59 13.97
CA LEU A 14 14.44 2.51 12.55
C LEU A 14 15.55 3.51 12.19
N ARG A 15 15.98 4.34 13.14
CA ARG A 15 17.05 5.33 12.94
C ARG A 15 18.41 4.66 13.07
N ASP A 16 19.25 4.77 12.04
CA ASP A 16 20.63 4.30 12.10
C ASP A 16 21.45 5.16 13.09
N PRO A 17 22.08 4.57 14.14
CA PRO A 17 22.87 5.31 15.13
C PRO A 17 24.10 6.02 14.55
N ALA A 18 24.55 5.64 13.34
CA ALA A 18 25.76 6.17 12.71
C ALA A 18 25.54 7.44 11.84
N SER A 19 24.29 7.82 11.52
CA SER A 19 23.99 8.97 10.67
C SER A 19 23.54 10.18 11.49
N LEU A 20 24.46 11.14 11.69
CA LEU A 20 24.26 12.27 12.60
C LEU A 20 23.30 13.37 12.07
N ASN A 21 22.98 13.42 10.77
CA ASN A 21 22.20 14.53 10.18
C ASN A 21 21.14 14.13 9.13
N LYS A 22 20.92 12.83 8.87
CA LYS A 22 19.92 12.35 7.90
C LYS A 22 19.20 11.12 8.46
N PRO A 23 17.86 11.13 8.59
CA PRO A 23 17.10 9.95 8.96
C PRO A 23 17.11 8.99 7.76
N SER A 24 18.18 8.21 7.66
CA SER A 24 18.33 7.14 6.68
C SER A 24 18.36 5.82 7.44
N THR A 25 17.54 4.88 7.00
CA THR A 25 17.56 3.49 7.46
C THR A 25 18.87 2.85 7.01
N GLN A 26 19.41 1.89 7.79
CA GLN A 26 20.62 1.16 7.38
C GLN A 26 20.44 0.57 5.98
N PRO A 27 21.47 0.65 5.10
CA PRO A 27 21.39 0.05 3.78
C PRO A 27 21.06 -1.43 3.93
N LEU A 28 19.98 -1.86 3.28
CA LEU A 28 19.57 -3.26 3.29
C LEU A 28 20.72 -4.10 2.71
N ALA A 29 21.06 -5.21 3.39
CA ALA A 29 22.11 -6.12 2.92
C ALA A 29 21.76 -6.61 1.50
N ASP A 30 22.75 -6.74 0.62
CA ASP A 30 22.54 -6.99 -0.83
C ASP A 30 21.67 -8.23 -1.14
N ILE A 31 21.64 -9.21 -0.23
CA ILE A 31 20.78 -10.40 -0.28
C ILE A 31 19.27 -10.10 -0.19
N TYR A 32 18.87 -8.99 0.41
CA TYR A 32 17.46 -8.58 0.54
C TYR A 32 17.06 -7.50 -0.47
N ARG A 33 17.99 -7.03 -1.31
CA ARG A 33 17.68 -6.06 -2.36
C ARG A 33 16.97 -6.71 -3.52
N ILE A 34 15.98 -6.01 -4.03
CA ILE A 34 15.23 -6.40 -5.21
C ILE A 34 16.11 -6.06 -6.41
N GLY A 35 16.70 -7.07 -7.03
CA GLY A 35 17.56 -6.88 -8.20
C GLY A 35 16.87 -6.13 -9.33
N ASN A 36 17.67 -5.54 -10.21
CA ASN A 36 17.16 -4.90 -11.42
C ASN A 36 16.75 -5.93 -12.46
N ILE A 37 15.79 -5.57 -13.31
CA ILE A 37 15.39 -6.36 -14.47
C ILE A 37 16.59 -6.39 -15.43
N PRO A 38 17.02 -7.58 -15.92
CA PRO A 38 18.18 -7.67 -16.80
C PRO A 38 17.95 -6.83 -18.07
N GLY A 39 18.79 -5.80 -18.27
CA GLY A 39 18.72 -4.87 -19.40
C GLY A 39 18.00 -3.54 -19.14
N MET A 40 17.48 -3.29 -17.93
CA MET A 40 16.90 -2.00 -17.54
C MET A 40 17.34 -1.60 -16.12
N ASP A 41 17.51 -0.31 -15.86
CA ASP A 41 17.69 0.25 -14.52
C ASP A 41 16.36 0.32 -13.73
N VAL A 42 15.52 -0.71 -13.88
CA VAL A 42 14.20 -0.81 -13.26
C VAL A 42 14.17 -2.04 -12.38
N HIS A 43 13.79 -1.87 -11.12
CA HIS A 43 13.66 -2.91 -10.12
C HIS A 43 12.44 -3.80 -10.38
N TRP A 44 12.47 -5.05 -9.93
CA TRP A 44 11.31 -5.97 -10.00
C TRP A 44 10.06 -5.46 -9.25
N GLY A 45 10.17 -4.40 -8.45
CA GLY A 45 9.03 -3.70 -7.86
C GLY A 45 8.00 -3.22 -8.90
N LEU A 46 8.43 -2.91 -10.13
CA LEU A 46 7.51 -2.55 -11.22
C LEU A 46 6.57 -3.72 -11.57
N VAL A 47 7.09 -4.95 -11.62
CA VAL A 47 6.30 -6.15 -11.90
C VAL A 47 5.26 -6.37 -10.81
N VAL A 48 5.65 -6.21 -9.55
CA VAL A 48 4.72 -6.30 -8.40
C VAL A 48 3.62 -5.22 -8.50
N GLY A 49 3.99 -4.00 -8.88
CA GLY A 49 3.03 -2.91 -9.12
C GLY A 49 2.02 -3.23 -10.23
N VAL A 50 2.49 -3.78 -11.36
CA VAL A 50 1.61 -4.20 -12.47
C VAL A 50 0.66 -5.31 -12.01
N VAL A 51 1.15 -6.31 -11.28
CA VAL A 51 0.32 -7.38 -10.73
C VAL A 51 -0.72 -6.82 -9.75
N ALA A 52 -0.32 -5.91 -8.85
CA ALA A 52 -1.24 -5.24 -7.93
C ALA A 52 -2.34 -4.44 -8.66
N CYS A 53 -2.00 -3.78 -9.76
CA CYS A 53 -2.95 -3.06 -10.62
C CYS A 53 -3.97 -4.02 -11.27
N VAL A 54 -3.51 -5.15 -11.82
CA VAL A 54 -4.41 -6.18 -12.39
C VAL A 54 -5.31 -6.77 -11.30
N LEU A 55 -4.76 -7.07 -10.12
CA LEU A 55 -5.52 -7.59 -8.99
C LEU A 55 -6.59 -6.61 -8.50
N SER A 56 -6.26 -5.33 -8.39
CA SER A 56 -7.23 -4.29 -7.98
C SER A 56 -8.32 -4.10 -9.02
N TRP A 57 -7.98 -4.17 -10.31
CA TRP A 57 -8.96 -4.16 -11.39
C TRP A 57 -9.92 -5.35 -11.30
N VAL A 58 -9.40 -6.58 -11.14
CA VAL A 58 -10.25 -7.77 -10.98
C VAL A 58 -11.11 -7.67 -9.72
N LEU A 59 -10.56 -7.17 -8.62
CA LEU A 59 -11.29 -6.98 -7.37
C LEU A 59 -12.47 -6.02 -7.58
N ILE A 60 -12.27 -4.90 -8.26
CA ILE A 60 -13.33 -3.90 -8.47
C ILE A 60 -14.36 -4.38 -9.51
N GLU A 61 -13.89 -4.99 -10.60
CA GLU A 61 -14.72 -5.28 -11.77
C GLU A 61 -15.43 -6.64 -11.69
N LYS A 62 -14.82 -7.62 -11.03
CA LYS A 62 -15.31 -9.01 -11.01
C LYS A 62 -15.90 -9.45 -9.69
N THR A 63 -15.79 -8.65 -8.61
CA THR A 63 -16.30 -9.06 -7.29
C THR A 63 -17.53 -8.28 -6.83
N ARG A 64 -18.37 -8.94 -6.03
CA ARG A 64 -19.53 -8.32 -5.37
C ARG A 64 -19.15 -7.14 -4.45
N TRP A 65 -17.94 -7.18 -3.89
CA TRP A 65 -17.42 -6.12 -3.02
C TRP A 65 -17.11 -4.86 -3.82
N GLY A 66 -16.48 -5.01 -4.99
CA GLY A 66 -16.24 -3.92 -5.94
C GLY A 66 -17.53 -3.31 -6.46
N PHE A 67 -18.53 -4.14 -6.81
CA PHE A 67 -19.86 -3.66 -7.19
C PHE A 67 -20.53 -2.85 -6.08
N ALA A 68 -20.55 -3.39 -4.86
CA ALA A 68 -21.13 -2.70 -3.71
C ALA A 68 -20.40 -1.38 -3.39
N ALA A 69 -19.07 -1.35 -3.52
CA ALA A 69 -18.29 -0.13 -3.34
C ALA A 69 -18.60 0.94 -4.40
N ARG A 70 -18.80 0.55 -5.67
CA ARG A 70 -19.19 1.50 -6.74
C ARG A 70 -20.58 2.08 -6.51
N ILE A 71 -21.55 1.26 -6.10
CA ILE A 71 -22.90 1.75 -5.75
C ILE A 71 -22.84 2.69 -4.54
N ALA A 72 -22.10 2.30 -3.50
CA ALA A 72 -21.91 3.13 -2.31
C ALA A 72 -21.23 4.47 -2.63
N GLY A 73 -20.26 4.47 -3.56
CA GLY A 73 -19.57 5.69 -4.03
C GLY A 73 -20.48 6.65 -4.81
N GLY A 74 -21.47 6.13 -5.55
CA GLY A 74 -22.45 6.96 -6.25
C GLY A 74 -23.46 7.64 -5.33
N ASN A 75 -24.01 6.91 -4.35
CA ASN A 75 -24.87 7.49 -3.32
C ASN A 75 -24.95 6.58 -2.08
N VAL A 76 -24.25 6.99 -1.01
CA VAL A 76 -24.19 6.25 0.26
C VAL A 76 -25.57 6.00 0.87
N ARG A 77 -26.49 6.98 0.80
CA ARG A 77 -27.84 6.85 1.39
C ARG A 77 -28.68 5.84 0.62
N ALA A 78 -28.61 5.85 -0.71
CA ALA A 78 -29.32 4.88 -1.54
C ALA A 78 -28.78 3.46 -1.34
N ALA A 79 -27.45 3.32 -1.21
CA ALA A 79 -26.81 2.03 -0.93
C ALA A 79 -27.25 1.45 0.43
N GLN A 80 -27.34 2.28 1.47
CA GLN A 80 -27.84 1.87 2.79
C GLN A 80 -29.30 1.43 2.76
N VAL A 81 -30.16 2.13 2.00
CA VAL A 81 -31.57 1.75 1.81
C VAL A 81 -31.70 0.39 1.11
N GLN A 82 -30.77 0.04 0.21
CA GLN A 82 -30.70 -1.28 -0.42
C GLN A 82 -30.09 -2.38 0.48
N GLY A 83 -29.76 -2.07 1.74
CA GLY A 83 -29.21 -3.04 2.68
C GLY A 83 -27.72 -3.33 2.50
N LEU A 84 -26.98 -2.50 1.74
CA LEU A 84 -25.53 -2.66 1.62
C LEU A 84 -24.84 -2.20 2.91
N ALA A 85 -23.91 -3.03 3.40
CA ALA A 85 -23.07 -2.72 4.55
C ALA A 85 -21.96 -1.71 4.18
N VAL A 86 -22.34 -0.45 3.96
CA VAL A 86 -21.43 0.61 3.47
C VAL A 86 -20.26 0.86 4.43
N GLY A 87 -20.49 0.81 5.74
CA GLY A 87 -19.44 1.01 6.75
C GLY A 87 -18.28 0.01 6.60
N PRO A 88 -18.53 -1.31 6.70
CA PRO A 88 -17.50 -2.33 6.48
C PRO A 88 -16.84 -2.27 5.09
N LEU A 89 -17.59 -1.90 4.04
CA LEU A 89 -17.03 -1.72 2.70
C LEU A 89 -15.99 -0.60 2.68
N ILE A 90 -16.31 0.58 3.25
CA ILE A 90 -15.38 1.71 3.32
C ILE A 90 -14.11 1.32 4.08
N VAL A 91 -14.26 0.70 5.26
CA VAL A 91 -13.11 0.28 6.07
C VAL A 91 -12.25 -0.74 5.31
N GLY A 92 -12.88 -1.73 4.67
CA GLY A 92 -12.18 -2.76 3.91
C GLY A 92 -11.37 -2.19 2.75
N PHE A 93 -11.98 -1.35 1.90
CA PHE A 93 -11.29 -0.72 0.77
C PHE A 93 -10.20 0.27 1.22
N THR A 94 -10.41 0.98 2.32
CA THR A 94 -9.40 1.91 2.89
C THR A 94 -8.20 1.13 3.44
N ALA A 95 -8.43 0.01 4.13
CA ALA A 95 -7.36 -0.87 4.59
C ALA A 95 -6.57 -1.48 3.43
N LEU A 96 -7.27 -1.88 2.36
CA LEU A 96 -6.66 -2.41 1.13
C LEU A 96 -5.77 -1.36 0.44
N ALA A 97 -6.27 -0.12 0.31
CA ALA A 97 -5.50 0.99 -0.25
C ALA A 97 -4.25 1.31 0.59
N GLY A 98 -4.39 1.33 1.92
CA GLY A 98 -3.25 1.49 2.84
C GLY A 98 -2.22 0.37 2.72
N GLY A 99 -2.68 -0.88 2.53
CA GLY A 99 -1.81 -2.03 2.29
C GLY A 99 -1.00 -1.91 1.00
N PHE A 100 -1.64 -1.48 -0.10
CA PHE A 100 -0.93 -1.22 -1.35
C PHE A 100 0.09 -0.08 -1.24
N ALA A 101 -0.25 1.01 -0.54
CA ALA A 101 0.67 2.12 -0.30
C ALA A 101 1.89 1.67 0.54
N GLY A 102 1.68 0.83 1.56
CA GLY A 102 2.77 0.26 2.36
C GLY A 102 3.68 -0.68 1.56
N LEU A 103 3.10 -1.54 0.72
CA LEU A 103 3.86 -2.41 -0.18
C LEU A 103 4.70 -1.60 -1.17
N ALA A 104 4.14 -0.53 -1.74
CA ALA A 104 4.90 0.35 -2.64
C ALA A 104 6.12 0.97 -1.95
N GLY A 105 5.94 1.50 -0.73
CA GLY A 105 7.06 2.04 0.06
C GLY A 105 8.12 1.00 0.39
N MET A 106 7.74 -0.24 0.72
CA MET A 106 8.71 -1.32 0.95
C MET A 106 9.51 -1.63 -0.32
N LEU A 107 8.85 -1.71 -1.48
CA LEU A 107 9.50 -2.00 -2.75
C LEU A 107 10.49 -0.90 -3.14
N GLU A 108 10.19 0.36 -2.84
CA GLU A 108 11.09 1.50 -3.08
C GLU A 108 12.29 1.50 -2.13
N VAL A 109 12.12 1.06 -0.88
CA VAL A 109 13.24 0.94 0.09
C VAL A 109 14.12 -0.28 -0.20
N ALA A 110 13.56 -1.34 -0.77
CA ALA A 110 14.28 -2.59 -1.08
C ALA A 110 14.88 -2.62 -2.50
N ALA A 111 14.48 -1.69 -3.38
CA ALA A 111 15.08 -1.43 -4.68
C ALA A 111 16.49 -0.81 -4.53
#